data_AF-A0A0C4F762-F1
#
_entry.id   AF-A0A0C4F762-F1
#
_cell.length_a   1.000
_cell.length_b   1.000
_cell.length_c   1.000
_cell.angle_alpha   90.00
_cell.angle_beta   90.00
_cell.angle_gamma   90.00
#
_symmetry.space_group_name_H-M   'P 1'
#
loop_
_entity.id
_entity.type
_entity.pdbx_description
1 polymer ?
#
loop_
_entity_poly.entity_id
_entity_poly.type
_entity_poly.pdbx_seq_one_letter_code
_entity_poly.pdbx_strand_id
1 'polypeptide(L)'
;MSKVSFFILLMLLAIKAATTAPLAFQNSSTGPQPFQEKPCFMGGPFNVPKDVVINLRVICLDGDQKYFRLTEDVLTNLYPNCYGCFQSDYDFQKFPNLSPVAFALKYFTPPDRSAQSTNVLEGLMAIYGATNAGLRSWGAQKSNDVKKIKGPSFYLAFQHAISVNDLKRAAHQLGKVLKNCVGCKKEEREQVIKIATDNHVEVPKSF
;
A
#
# COMPACT_ATOMS: atom_id res chain seq x y z
N MET A 1 51.64 10.29 34.15
CA MET A 1 51.22 8.97 34.63
C MET A 1 49.76 8.78 34.26
N SER A 2 49.55 7.86 33.32
CA SER A 2 48.31 7.60 32.60
C SER A 2 47.45 6.63 33.38
N LYS A 3 46.14 6.90 33.51
CA LYS A 3 45.08 5.93 33.88
C LYS A 3 43.68 6.53 33.64
N VAL A 4 43.44 6.93 32.39
CA VAL A 4 42.08 6.99 31.81
C VAL A 4 42.03 5.86 30.80
N SER A 5 41.55 4.70 31.23
CA SER A 5 41.16 3.55 30.39
C SER A 5 41.00 2.37 31.33
N PHE A 6 39.77 1.97 31.62
CA PHE A 6 39.33 0.58 31.90
C PHE A 6 37.86 0.58 32.35
N PHE A 7 36.96 1.17 31.56
CA PHE A 7 35.51 0.98 31.72
C PHE A 7 34.75 0.95 30.39
N ILE A 8 35.46 0.62 29.29
CA ILE A 8 34.87 0.37 27.97
C ILE A 8 35.52 -0.89 27.40
N LEU A 9 35.27 -2.04 28.03
CA LEU A 9 35.64 -3.33 27.44
C LEU A 9 34.88 -4.50 28.06
N LEU A 10 33.55 -4.44 28.16
CA LEU A 10 32.74 -5.65 28.40
C LEU A 10 31.25 -5.51 28.03
N MET A 11 30.95 -4.92 26.87
CA MET A 11 29.61 -4.92 26.24
C MET A 11 29.71 -5.03 24.71
N LEU A 12 30.70 -5.78 24.21
CA LEU A 12 30.87 -6.11 22.79
C LEU A 12 31.14 -7.60 22.69
N LEU A 13 30.10 -8.42 22.78
CA LEU A 13 30.06 -9.80 22.27
C LEU A 13 28.66 -10.40 22.47
N ALA A 14 27.70 -9.89 21.69
CA ALA A 14 26.48 -10.62 21.35
C ALA A 14 26.04 -10.26 19.92
N ILE A 15 26.98 -10.23 18.98
CA ILE A 15 26.67 -10.34 17.55
C ILE A 15 26.85 -11.81 17.19
N LYS A 16 25.82 -12.62 17.50
CA LYS A 16 25.66 -13.90 16.81
C LYS A 16 24.92 -13.60 15.52
N ALA A 17 25.72 -13.59 14.45
CA ALA A 17 25.36 -13.81 13.05
C ALA A 17 23.87 -14.04 12.77
N ALA A 18 23.13 -12.96 12.52
CA ALA A 18 22.03 -13.02 11.58
C ALA A 18 22.69 -12.90 10.19
N THR A 19 23.03 -14.04 9.60
CA THR A 19 23.29 -14.11 8.17
C THR A 19 22.10 -13.51 7.46
N THR A 20 22.26 -12.31 6.91
CA THR A 20 21.37 -11.73 5.91
C THR A 20 21.45 -12.63 4.68
N ALA A 21 20.70 -13.73 4.71
CA ALA A 21 20.34 -14.41 3.50
C ALA A 21 19.60 -13.39 2.64
N PRO A 22 19.98 -13.18 1.36
CA PRO A 22 19.14 -12.43 0.47
C PRO A 22 17.81 -13.18 0.41
N LEU A 23 16.72 -12.57 0.89
CA LEU A 23 15.39 -13.11 0.72
C LEU A 23 15.14 -13.16 -0.79
N ALA A 24 15.27 -14.35 -1.36
CA ALA A 24 14.92 -14.64 -2.73
C ALA A 24 13.48 -14.16 -2.95
N PHE A 25 13.34 -13.12 -3.77
CA PHE A 25 12.06 -12.60 -4.22
C PHE A 25 11.41 -13.64 -5.15
N GLN A 26 10.58 -14.53 -4.62
CA GLN A 26 9.68 -15.32 -5.47
C GLN A 26 8.34 -15.60 -4.77
N ASN A 27 7.28 -15.35 -5.55
CA ASN A 27 5.93 -15.93 -5.52
C ASN A 27 4.77 -14.98 -5.15
N SER A 28 4.49 -14.05 -6.06
CA SER A 28 3.10 -13.65 -6.33
C SER A 28 2.37 -14.83 -6.98
N SER A 29 1.40 -15.45 -6.29
CA SER A 29 0.58 -16.49 -6.92
C SER A 29 -0.63 -15.86 -7.64
N THR A 30 -0.76 -16.10 -8.94
CA THR A 30 -1.94 -15.73 -9.73
C THR A 30 -2.83 -16.95 -9.93
N GLY A 31 -3.94 -17.07 -9.21
CA GLY A 31 -4.92 -18.14 -9.42
C GLY A 31 -5.43 -18.82 -8.15
N PRO A 32 -6.47 -19.67 -8.26
CA PRO A 32 -7.29 -20.09 -7.13
C PRO A 32 -6.53 -21.05 -6.21
N GLN A 33 -6.37 -20.66 -4.95
CA GLN A 33 -5.86 -21.50 -3.86
C GLN A 33 -7.03 -22.33 -3.28
N PRO A 34 -7.02 -23.67 -3.41
CA PRO A 34 -8.10 -24.52 -2.93
C PRO A 34 -8.03 -24.65 -1.40
N PHE A 35 -8.76 -23.79 -0.71
CA PHE A 35 -9.25 -23.93 0.69
C PHE A 35 -8.28 -24.22 1.85
N GLN A 36 -6.98 -24.39 1.63
CA GLN A 36 -5.97 -24.34 2.69
C GLN A 36 -4.81 -23.44 2.21
N GLU A 37 -4.39 -22.50 3.06
CA GLU A 37 -3.41 -21.41 2.81
C GLU A 37 -3.93 -20.12 2.14
N LYS A 38 -5.21 -19.76 2.34
CA LYS A 38 -5.62 -18.36 2.08
C LYS A 38 -5.01 -17.46 3.16
N PRO A 39 -4.38 -16.32 2.79
CA PRO A 39 -4.00 -15.32 3.77
C PRO A 39 -5.20 -14.93 4.63
N CYS A 40 -4.96 -14.69 5.89
CA CYS A 40 -5.93 -14.28 6.91
C CYS A 40 -6.84 -13.10 6.49
N PHE A 41 -6.37 -12.17 5.64
CA PHE A 41 -7.19 -11.07 5.11
C PHE A 41 -8.20 -11.51 4.04
N MET A 42 -8.08 -12.73 3.50
CA MET A 42 -8.99 -13.32 2.52
C MET A 42 -10.07 -14.17 3.18
N GLY A 43 -10.88 -13.52 4.03
CA GLY A 43 -11.92 -14.18 4.84
C GLY A 43 -13.19 -14.60 4.08
N GLY A 44 -13.34 -14.26 2.80
CA GLY A 44 -14.53 -14.59 2.03
C GLY A 44 -14.48 -15.96 1.32
N PRO A 45 -15.65 -16.55 1.02
CA PRO A 45 -15.73 -17.91 0.49
C PRO A 45 -15.41 -18.03 -1.00
N PHE A 46 -15.31 -16.92 -1.73
CA PHE A 46 -15.15 -16.90 -3.19
C PHE A 46 -13.67 -16.83 -3.61
N ASN A 47 -13.40 -17.33 -4.82
CA ASN A 47 -12.10 -17.15 -5.47
C ASN A 47 -11.92 -15.69 -5.90
N VAL A 48 -10.71 -15.19 -5.73
CA VAL A 48 -10.33 -13.87 -6.21
C VAL A 48 -10.00 -13.95 -7.72
N PRO A 49 -10.39 -12.96 -8.53
CA PRO A 49 -10.01 -12.90 -9.95
C PRO A 49 -8.49 -13.01 -10.18
N LYS A 50 -8.10 -13.66 -11.28
CA LYS A 50 -6.67 -13.96 -11.61
C LYS A 50 -5.79 -12.72 -11.73
N ASP A 51 -6.38 -11.57 -12.07
CA ASP A 51 -5.71 -10.28 -12.21
C ASP A 51 -5.45 -9.57 -10.88
N VAL A 52 -5.94 -10.12 -9.77
CA VAL A 52 -5.69 -9.57 -8.44
C VAL A 52 -4.44 -10.21 -7.86
N VAL A 53 -3.45 -9.36 -7.59
CA VAL A 53 -2.22 -9.78 -6.92
C VAL A 53 -2.51 -9.96 -5.42
N ILE A 54 -2.29 -11.17 -4.92
CA ILE A 54 -2.32 -11.47 -3.49
C ILE A 54 -0.93 -11.16 -2.93
N ASN A 55 -0.83 -10.16 -2.06
CA ASN A 55 0.45 -9.75 -1.48
C ASN A 55 0.69 -10.45 -0.14
N LEU A 56 1.52 -11.50 -0.16
CA LEU A 56 1.85 -12.31 1.02
C LEU A 56 2.77 -11.61 2.03
N ARG A 57 3.22 -10.38 1.75
CA ARG A 57 3.98 -9.56 2.72
C ARG A 57 3.11 -8.93 3.80
N VAL A 58 1.79 -8.92 3.57
CA VAL A 58 0.80 -8.48 4.53
C VAL A 58 0.53 -9.64 5.48
N ILE A 59 0.87 -9.42 6.75
CA ILE A 59 0.70 -10.40 7.82
C ILE A 59 -0.41 -9.89 8.73
N CYS A 60 -1.35 -10.78 9.07
CA CYS A 60 -2.38 -10.42 10.03
C CYS A 60 -1.89 -10.56 11.45
N LEU A 61 -2.45 -9.73 12.31
CA LEU A 61 -2.16 -9.74 13.73
C LEU A 61 -2.97 -10.83 14.42
N ASP A 62 -2.37 -11.43 15.45
CA ASP A 62 -3.06 -12.36 16.34
C ASP A 62 -4.28 -11.66 16.98
N GLY A 63 -5.47 -12.24 16.82
CA GLY A 63 -6.73 -11.65 17.27
C GLY A 63 -7.94 -12.10 16.44
N ASP A 64 -9.15 -11.77 16.91
CA ASP A 64 -10.41 -12.12 16.22
C ASP A 64 -10.66 -11.19 15.02
N GLN A 65 -9.98 -11.49 13.90
CA GLN A 65 -10.00 -10.71 12.65
C GLN A 65 -11.27 -10.98 11.82
N LYS A 66 -12.45 -10.76 12.44
CA LYS A 66 -13.75 -11.13 11.84
C LYS A 66 -14.09 -10.37 10.57
N TYR A 67 -13.44 -9.23 10.32
CA TYR A 67 -13.61 -8.45 9.11
C TYR A 67 -12.32 -7.73 8.83
N PHE A 68 -11.74 -7.94 7.64
CA PHE A 68 -10.66 -7.09 7.15
C PHE A 68 -11.15 -5.64 7.16
N ARG A 69 -10.78 -4.90 8.19
CA ARG A 69 -10.92 -3.45 8.26
C ARG A 69 -9.56 -2.91 7.88
N LEU A 70 -9.54 -1.90 7.03
CA LEU A 70 -8.32 -1.23 6.53
C LEU A 70 -7.40 -0.68 7.65
N THR A 71 -7.73 -0.87 8.93
CA THR A 71 -7.22 -0.09 10.04
C THR A 71 -6.56 -0.87 11.17
N GLU A 72 -6.67 -2.20 11.23
CA GLU A 72 -6.13 -2.95 12.38
C GLU A 72 -5.30 -4.18 11.99
N ASP A 73 -5.39 -4.69 10.75
CA ASP A 73 -5.05 -6.11 10.50
C ASP A 73 -3.83 -6.31 9.58
N VAL A 74 -3.05 -5.26 9.31
CA VAL A 74 -1.89 -5.37 8.40
C VAL A 74 -0.63 -4.80 9.03
N LEU A 75 0.19 -5.70 9.58
CA LEU A 75 1.62 -5.41 9.76
C LEU A 75 2.36 -5.73 8.46
N THR A 76 3.21 -4.79 8.04
CA THR A 76 4.20 -5.05 7.00
C THR A 76 5.52 -5.42 7.66
N ASN A 77 6.06 -6.60 7.33
CA ASN A 77 7.45 -6.99 7.64
C ASN A 77 8.50 -6.12 6.90
N LEU A 78 8.07 -5.04 6.21
CA LEU A 78 8.92 -4.15 5.45
C LEU A 78 9.58 -3.07 6.32
N TYR A 79 9.01 -2.75 7.49
CA TYR A 79 9.54 -1.73 8.40
C TYR A 79 9.45 -2.17 9.86
N PRO A 80 10.48 -2.83 10.44
CA PRO A 80 10.51 -3.16 11.86
C PRO A 80 10.46 -1.92 12.78
N ASN A 81 10.60 -0.72 12.22
CA ASN A 81 10.52 0.56 12.92
C ASN A 81 9.28 1.40 12.55
N CYS A 82 8.28 0.87 11.84
CA CYS A 82 7.02 1.62 11.64
C CYS A 82 6.05 1.47 12.82
N TYR A 83 6.54 1.81 14.02
CA TYR A 83 5.71 2.09 15.20
C TYR A 83 4.92 3.39 14.93
N GLY A 84 3.87 3.32 14.10
CA GLY A 84 3.10 4.49 13.69
C GLY A 84 2.29 4.33 12.40
N CYS A 85 2.54 3.28 11.60
CA CYS A 85 1.68 2.92 10.45
C CYS A 85 0.28 2.42 10.88
N PHE A 86 0.00 2.41 12.19
CA PHE A 86 -1.18 1.88 12.88
C PHE A 86 -2.41 2.79 12.87
N GLN A 87 -2.47 3.79 11.99
CA GLN A 87 -3.62 4.67 11.97
C GLN A 87 -4.58 4.28 10.85
N SER A 88 -5.70 3.69 11.24
CA SER A 88 -7.03 4.32 11.17
C SER A 88 -7.32 5.32 10.04
N ASP A 89 -6.39 6.24 9.75
CA ASP A 89 -6.54 7.41 8.92
C ASP A 89 -6.34 7.12 7.42
N TYR A 90 -5.79 5.94 7.09
CA TYR A 90 -5.65 5.47 5.71
C TYR A 90 -6.86 4.67 5.20
N ASP A 91 -7.95 4.62 5.98
CA ASP A 91 -9.21 4.05 5.54
C ASP A 91 -10.16 5.12 4.99
N PHE A 92 -10.30 5.16 3.67
CA PHE A 92 -11.26 6.00 2.98
C PHE A 92 -12.69 5.89 3.54
N GLN A 93 -13.10 4.71 4.01
CA GLN A 93 -14.46 4.48 4.51
C GLN A 93 -14.77 5.31 5.76
N LYS A 94 -13.75 5.80 6.49
CA LYS A 94 -13.90 6.72 7.63
C LYS A 94 -14.08 8.19 7.23
N PHE A 95 -13.89 8.51 5.94
CA PHE A 95 -14.00 9.87 5.41
C PHE A 95 -15.12 9.97 4.37
N PRO A 96 -16.40 9.80 4.78
CA PRO A 96 -17.53 9.74 3.85
C PRO A 96 -17.74 11.04 3.06
N ASN A 97 -17.19 12.16 3.54
CA ASN A 97 -17.29 13.48 2.91
C ASN A 97 -16.23 13.73 1.83
N LEU A 98 -15.25 12.84 1.68
CA LEU A 98 -14.24 12.93 0.63
C LEU A 98 -14.63 12.03 -0.54
N SER A 99 -14.27 12.43 -1.75
CA SER A 99 -14.20 11.46 -2.85
C SER A 99 -13.02 10.51 -2.60
N PRO A 100 -13.02 9.29 -3.17
CA PRO A 100 -11.89 8.38 -3.01
C PRO A 100 -10.55 8.99 -3.47
N VAL A 101 -10.57 9.86 -4.48
CA VAL A 101 -9.36 10.54 -4.96
C VAL A 101 -9.02 11.74 -4.08
N ALA A 102 -9.99 12.50 -3.56
CA ALA A 102 -9.73 13.57 -2.59
C ALA A 102 -9.03 13.05 -1.33
N PHE A 103 -9.49 11.89 -0.85
CA PHE A 103 -8.84 11.18 0.22
C PHE A 103 -7.40 10.82 -0.14
N ALA A 104 -7.18 10.23 -1.32
CA ALA A 104 -5.85 9.85 -1.78
C ALA A 104 -4.91 11.05 -1.95
N LEU A 105 -5.40 12.17 -2.51
CA LEU A 105 -4.67 13.43 -2.61
C LEU A 105 -4.20 13.91 -1.24
N LYS A 106 -5.07 13.83 -0.23
CA LYS A 106 -4.76 14.31 1.12
C LYS A 106 -3.74 13.43 1.83
N TYR A 107 -3.83 12.11 1.70
CA TYR A 107 -3.07 11.18 2.55
C TYR A 107 -1.93 10.44 1.83
N PHE A 108 -1.94 10.38 0.50
CA PHE A 108 -0.99 9.59 -0.29
C PHE A 108 -0.08 10.42 -1.20
N THR A 109 -0.23 11.75 -1.21
CA THR A 109 0.76 12.64 -1.84
C THR A 109 1.94 12.78 -0.87
N PRO A 110 3.13 12.24 -1.18
CA PRO A 110 4.25 12.40 -0.29
C PRO A 110 4.76 13.85 -0.33
N PRO A 111 5.28 14.39 0.80
CA PRO A 111 5.83 15.73 0.84
C PRO A 111 7.14 15.86 0.05
N ASP A 112 7.84 14.75 -0.17
CA ASP A 112 9.07 14.66 -0.96
C ASP A 112 9.13 13.34 -1.76
N ARG A 113 10.18 13.19 -2.57
CA ARG A 113 10.46 11.96 -3.35
C ARG A 113 11.65 11.17 -2.79
N SER A 114 11.84 11.21 -1.47
CA SER A 114 12.91 10.45 -0.82
C SER A 114 12.72 8.94 -0.95
N ALA A 115 13.80 8.19 -0.72
CA ALA A 115 13.74 6.73 -0.63
C ALA A 115 12.74 6.29 0.45
N GLN A 116 12.67 6.99 1.59
CA GLN A 116 11.72 6.72 2.67
C GLN A 116 10.26 6.92 2.23
N SER A 117 9.94 8.02 1.54
CA SER A 117 8.60 8.27 1.01
C SER A 117 8.18 7.22 -0.02
N THR A 118 9.09 6.83 -0.91
CA THR A 118 8.87 5.77 -1.90
C THR A 118 8.55 4.43 -1.22
N ASN A 119 9.32 4.12 -0.19
CA ASN A 119 9.19 2.95 0.67
C ASN A 119 7.85 2.89 1.40
N VAL A 120 7.35 4.02 1.90
CA VAL A 120 6.01 4.12 2.50
C VAL A 120 4.92 3.86 1.45
N LEU A 121 5.05 4.43 0.24
CA LEU A 121 4.09 4.19 -0.85
C LEU A 121 4.02 2.71 -1.23
N GLU A 122 5.15 1.99 -1.26
CA GLU A 122 5.16 0.54 -1.50
C GLU A 122 4.42 -0.24 -0.42
N GLY A 123 4.61 0.13 0.84
CA GLY A 123 3.88 -0.45 1.97
C GLY A 123 2.36 -0.23 1.85
N LEU A 124 1.95 1.00 1.54
CA LEU A 124 0.54 1.34 1.34
C LEU A 124 -0.06 0.61 0.13
N MET A 125 0.68 0.49 -0.97
CA MET A 125 0.27 -0.33 -2.12
C MET A 125 0.09 -1.81 -1.75
N ALA A 126 0.94 -2.36 -0.89
CA ALA A 126 0.78 -3.72 -0.38
C ALA A 126 -0.50 -3.89 0.44
N ILE A 127 -0.77 -2.95 1.36
CA ILE A 127 -1.99 -2.93 2.19
C ILE A 127 -3.24 -2.83 1.31
N TYR A 128 -3.29 -1.89 0.37
CA TYR A 128 -4.42 -1.73 -0.53
C TYR A 128 -4.60 -2.92 -1.48
N GLY A 129 -3.50 -3.56 -1.90
CA GLY A 129 -3.52 -4.81 -2.65
C GLY A 129 -4.18 -5.94 -1.87
N ALA A 130 -3.74 -6.16 -0.61
CA ALA A 130 -4.33 -7.14 0.29
C ALA A 130 -5.81 -6.84 0.59
N THR A 131 -6.14 -5.56 0.79
CA THR A 131 -7.54 -5.09 0.96
C THR A 131 -8.40 -5.47 -0.25
N ASN A 132 -7.92 -5.18 -1.46
CA ASN A 132 -8.65 -5.51 -2.68
C ASN A 132 -8.84 -7.02 -2.83
N ALA A 133 -7.82 -7.82 -2.52
CA ALA A 133 -7.93 -9.28 -2.50
C ALA A 133 -8.95 -9.76 -1.46
N GLY A 134 -8.88 -9.24 -0.23
CA GLY A 134 -9.80 -9.53 0.86
C GLY A 134 -11.24 -9.21 0.50
N LEU A 135 -11.52 -7.99 0.05
CA LEU A 135 -12.87 -7.61 -0.40
C LEU A 135 -13.38 -8.48 -1.54
N ARG A 136 -12.54 -8.80 -2.52
CA ARG A 136 -12.94 -9.66 -3.66
C ARG A 136 -13.18 -11.11 -3.28
N SER A 137 -12.56 -11.59 -2.19
CA SER A 137 -12.85 -12.93 -1.66
C SER A 137 -14.30 -13.08 -1.18
N TRP A 138 -15.00 -11.98 -0.90
CA TRP A 138 -16.44 -11.96 -0.55
C TRP A 138 -17.37 -11.83 -1.78
N GLY A 139 -16.81 -11.83 -2.99
CA GLY A 139 -17.59 -11.79 -4.22
C GLY A 139 -18.48 -10.56 -4.35
N ALA A 140 -19.72 -10.75 -4.81
CA ALA A 140 -20.65 -9.66 -5.09
C ALA A 140 -21.01 -8.82 -3.86
N GLN A 141 -20.97 -9.41 -2.65
CA GLN A 141 -21.35 -8.78 -1.39
C GLN A 141 -20.50 -7.54 -1.07
N LYS A 142 -19.23 -7.52 -1.52
CA LYS A 142 -18.28 -6.41 -1.30
C LYS A 142 -17.93 -5.65 -2.57
N SER A 143 -18.67 -5.85 -3.66
CA SER A 143 -18.42 -5.21 -4.95
C SER A 143 -18.40 -3.67 -4.89
N ASN A 144 -19.24 -3.07 -4.05
CA ASN A 144 -19.25 -1.62 -3.84
C ASN A 144 -18.04 -1.13 -3.06
N ASP A 145 -17.56 -1.90 -2.08
CA ASP A 145 -16.35 -1.56 -1.33
C ASP A 145 -15.10 -1.68 -2.21
N VAL A 146 -15.06 -2.69 -3.10
CA VAL A 146 -14.02 -2.80 -4.14
C VAL A 146 -13.99 -1.55 -5.03
N LYS A 147 -15.13 -0.99 -5.41
CA LYS A 147 -15.18 0.25 -6.22
C LYS A 147 -14.60 1.44 -5.46
N LYS A 148 -14.87 1.56 -4.15
CA LYS A 148 -14.40 2.68 -3.32
C LYS A 148 -12.87 2.72 -3.20
N ILE A 149 -12.21 1.57 -3.09
CA ILE A 149 -10.75 1.52 -2.92
C ILE A 149 -9.95 1.70 -4.22
N LYS A 150 -10.59 1.65 -5.39
CA LYS A 150 -9.90 1.74 -6.70
C LYS A 150 -9.19 3.06 -6.90
N GLY A 151 -9.88 4.18 -6.65
CA GLY A 151 -9.31 5.53 -6.79
C GLY A 151 -8.01 5.68 -5.98
N PRO A 152 -8.04 5.44 -4.66
CA PRO A 152 -6.85 5.51 -3.83
C PRO A 152 -5.75 4.52 -4.24
N SER A 153 -6.12 3.29 -4.64
CA SER A 153 -5.14 2.29 -5.11
C SER A 153 -4.40 2.75 -6.37
N PHE A 154 -5.12 3.31 -7.36
CA PHE A 154 -4.50 3.83 -8.58
C PHE A 154 -3.68 5.08 -8.30
N TYR A 155 -4.11 5.91 -7.35
CA TYR A 155 -3.38 7.10 -6.95
C TYR A 155 -2.07 6.76 -6.26
N LEU A 156 -2.06 5.77 -5.36
CA LEU A 156 -0.83 5.24 -4.76
C LEU A 156 0.15 4.76 -5.83
N ALA A 157 -0.33 3.95 -6.78
CA ALA A 157 0.50 3.45 -7.88
C ALA A 157 1.02 4.59 -8.79
N PHE A 158 0.25 5.67 -8.95
CA PHE A 158 0.68 6.88 -9.66
C PHE A 158 1.79 7.61 -8.91
N GLN A 159 1.64 7.85 -7.61
CA GLN A 159 2.66 8.51 -6.79
C GLN A 159 3.95 7.69 -6.67
N HIS A 160 3.83 6.37 -6.54
CA HIS A 160 4.99 5.47 -6.53
C HIS A 160 5.73 5.53 -7.85
N ALA A 161 5.02 5.43 -8.99
CA ALA A 161 5.63 5.51 -10.31
C ALA A 161 6.37 6.83 -10.55
N ILE A 162 5.84 7.97 -10.09
CA ILE A 162 6.56 9.25 -10.08
C ILE A 162 7.85 9.14 -9.25
N SER A 163 7.76 8.58 -8.04
CA SER A 163 8.88 8.54 -7.10
C SER A 163 10.05 7.68 -7.59
N VAL A 164 9.77 6.64 -8.40
CA VAL A 164 10.79 5.81 -9.06
C VAL A 164 11.12 6.26 -10.49
N ASN A 165 10.65 7.43 -10.91
CA ASN A 165 10.85 8.02 -12.24
C ASN A 165 10.37 7.13 -13.42
N ASP A 166 9.34 6.30 -13.21
CA ASP A 166 8.68 5.51 -14.25
C ASP A 166 7.50 6.31 -14.84
N LEU A 167 7.82 7.31 -15.67
CA LEU A 167 6.83 8.25 -16.20
C LEU A 167 5.75 7.59 -17.07
N LYS A 168 6.11 6.52 -17.79
CA LYS A 168 5.15 5.76 -18.62
C LYS A 168 4.11 5.06 -17.74
N ARG A 169 4.57 4.41 -16.65
CA ARG A 169 3.65 3.82 -15.69
C ARG A 169 2.86 4.88 -14.96
N ALA A 170 3.47 6.02 -14.61
CA ALA A 170 2.77 7.13 -13.99
C ALA A 170 1.62 7.64 -14.88
N ALA A 171 1.85 7.85 -16.18
CA ALA A 171 0.81 8.28 -17.12
C ALA A 171 -0.33 7.25 -17.24
N HIS A 172 0.01 5.95 -17.28
CA HIS A 172 -0.98 4.88 -17.29
C HIS A 172 -1.84 4.86 -16.01
N GLN A 173 -1.21 5.02 -14.83
CA GLN A 173 -1.94 5.05 -13.56
C GLN A 173 -2.75 6.34 -13.41
N LEU A 174 -2.26 7.48 -13.90
CA LEU A 174 -2.99 8.74 -13.96
C LEU A 174 -4.32 8.58 -14.72
N GLY A 175 -4.30 7.96 -15.91
CA GLY A 175 -5.54 7.67 -16.65
C GLY A 175 -6.53 6.82 -15.83
N LYS A 176 -6.02 5.86 -15.05
CA LYS A 176 -6.86 5.06 -14.14
C LYS A 176 -7.40 5.88 -12.96
N VAL A 177 -6.61 6.79 -12.39
CA VAL A 177 -7.07 7.72 -11.34
C VAL A 177 -8.23 8.56 -11.87
N LEU A 178 -8.05 9.22 -13.02
CA LEU A 178 -9.05 10.13 -13.58
C LEU A 178 -10.34 9.39 -13.99
N LYS A 179 -10.22 8.18 -14.54
CA LYS A 179 -11.36 7.32 -14.86
C LYS A 179 -12.12 6.84 -13.61
N ASN A 180 -11.42 6.63 -12.50
CA ASN A 180 -12.01 6.16 -11.23
C ASN A 180 -12.22 7.29 -10.23
N CYS A 181 -12.22 8.54 -10.69
CA CYS A 181 -12.51 9.73 -9.90
C CYS A 181 -14.03 9.88 -9.69
N VAL A 182 -14.63 8.86 -9.07
CA VAL A 182 -16.08 8.77 -8.80
C VAL A 182 -16.44 9.78 -7.71
N GLY A 183 -17.40 10.65 -8.00
CA GLY A 183 -17.80 11.71 -7.06
C GLY A 183 -16.76 12.80 -6.88
N CYS A 184 -15.72 12.84 -7.71
CA CYS A 184 -14.72 13.89 -7.63
C CYS A 184 -15.25 15.24 -8.05
N LYS A 185 -14.82 16.27 -7.32
CA LYS A 185 -14.97 17.65 -7.76
C LYS A 185 -13.99 17.97 -8.90
N LYS A 186 -14.24 19.06 -9.61
CA LYS A 186 -13.40 19.51 -10.72
C LYS A 186 -11.98 19.82 -10.23
N GLU A 187 -11.89 20.48 -9.08
CA GLU A 187 -10.64 20.93 -8.47
C GLU A 187 -9.75 19.74 -8.06
N GLU A 188 -10.37 18.64 -7.62
CA GLU A 188 -9.64 17.41 -7.26
C GLU A 188 -8.99 16.79 -8.50
N ARG A 189 -9.70 16.75 -9.64
CA ARG A 189 -9.13 16.27 -10.92
C ARG A 189 -8.00 17.17 -11.39
N GLU A 190 -8.20 18.48 -11.34
CA GLU A 190 -7.19 19.47 -11.70
C GLU A 190 -5.94 19.35 -10.83
N GLN A 191 -6.10 19.08 -9.53
CA GLN A 191 -4.98 18.87 -8.63
C GLN A 191 -4.17 17.61 -8.99
N VAL A 192 -4.83 16.49 -9.33
CA VAL A 192 -4.12 15.29 -9.81
C VAL A 192 -3.36 15.58 -11.10
N ILE A 193 -3.99 16.29 -12.05
CA ILE A 193 -3.36 16.68 -13.33
C ILE A 193 -2.18 17.62 -13.08
N LYS A 194 -2.32 18.58 -12.15
CA LYS A 194 -1.24 19.49 -11.78
C LYS A 194 -0.05 18.71 -11.24
N ILE A 195 -0.27 17.76 -10.34
CA ILE A 195 0.79 16.89 -9.82
C ILE A 195 1.48 16.12 -10.95
N ALA A 196 0.73 15.61 -11.92
CA ALA A 196 1.30 14.95 -13.09
C ALA A 196 2.21 15.88 -13.90
N THR A 197 1.71 17.08 -14.25
CA THR A 197 2.45 18.08 -15.03
C THR A 197 3.70 18.56 -14.28
N ASP A 198 3.59 18.85 -12.99
CA ASP A 198 4.71 19.27 -12.13
C ASP A 198 5.82 18.20 -12.06
N ASN A 199 5.48 16.94 -12.33
CA ASN A 199 6.42 15.80 -12.34
C ASN A 199 6.67 15.26 -13.76
N HIS A 200 6.39 16.06 -14.80
CA HIS A 200 6.64 15.73 -16.21
C HIS A 200 5.95 14.43 -16.72
N VAL A 201 4.85 14.04 -16.08
CA VAL A 201 4.05 12.90 -16.50
C VAL A 201 3.09 13.33 -17.62
N GLU A 202 3.04 12.56 -18.71
CA GLU A 202 2.11 12.82 -19.80
C GLU A 202 0.65 12.69 -19.32
N VAL A 203 -0.14 13.74 -19.56
CA VAL A 203 -1.56 13.78 -19.22
C VAL A 203 -2.37 13.12 -20.35
N PRO A 204 -3.19 12.10 -20.07
CA PRO A 204 -4.03 11.47 -21.08
C PRO A 204 -4.95 12.48 -21.77
N LYS A 205 -5.06 12.39 -23.09
CA LYS A 205 -5.91 13.29 -23.90
C LYS A 205 -7.41 13.12 -23.63
N SER A 206 -7.83 12.01 -23.02
CA SER A 206 -9.19 11.73 -22.59
C SER A 206 -9.24 10.78 -21.39
N PHE A 207 -10.23 10.97 -20.51
CA PHE A 207 -10.42 10.19 -19.28
C PHE A 207 -11.87 10.23 -18.77
#